data_AF-A0A2N8M3G9-F1
#
_entry.id   AF-A0A2N8M3G9-F1
#
_cell.length_a   1.000
_cell.length_b   1.000
_cell.length_c   1.000
_cell.angle_alpha   90.00
_cell.angle_beta   90.00
_cell.angle_gamma   90.00
#
_symmetry.space_group_name_H-M   'P 1'
#
loop_
_entity.id
_entity.type
_entity.pdbx_description
1 polymer ?
#
loop_
_entity_poly.entity_id
_entity_poly.type
_entity_poly.pdbx_seq_one_letter_code
_entity_poly.pdbx_strand_id
1 'polypeptide(L)'
;MNRRHLRLLLTTLLLGFAPLAQAADCYYYWVHQCLNVIDASQRKIEQFVLISPAVNYLNSGDKQCTDAVSERQQQLQEALLAPFNKAASKIEACDTPLTDIPARVYDNPQKATWHYSRSRRESPGKTIVPLADLPAL
;
A
#
# COMPACT_ATOMS: atom_id res chain seq x y z
N MET A 1 -7.50 24.17 49.81
CA MET A 1 -6.94 23.29 48.75
C MET A 1 -6.74 24.13 47.48
N ASN A 2 -5.49 24.43 47.15
CA ASN A 2 -5.11 25.50 46.21
C ASN A 2 -5.38 25.13 44.74
N ARG A 3 -6.25 25.91 44.06
CA ARG A 3 -6.59 25.82 42.62
C ARG A 3 -5.39 25.85 41.66
N ARG A 4 -4.20 26.29 42.12
CA ARG A 4 -2.95 26.32 41.34
C ARG A 4 -2.35 24.93 41.11
N HIS A 5 -2.45 24.00 42.06
CA HIS A 5 -1.87 22.65 41.90
C HIS A 5 -2.67 21.77 40.93
N LEU A 6 -3.99 21.97 40.85
CA LEU A 6 -4.86 21.23 39.93
C LEU A 6 -4.58 21.57 38.45
N ARG A 7 -4.23 22.84 38.15
CA ARG A 7 -3.89 23.27 36.78
C ARG A 7 -2.50 22.79 36.32
N LEU A 8 -1.55 22.69 37.25
CA LEU A 8 -0.21 22.14 36.97
C LEU A 8 -0.26 20.62 36.75
N LEU A 9 -1.10 19.89 37.47
CA LEU A 9 -1.31 18.46 37.25
C LEU A 9 -2.03 18.15 35.94
N LEU A 10 -2.96 19.01 35.49
CA LEU A 10 -3.64 18.81 34.20
C LEU A 10 -2.75 19.07 32.99
N THR A 11 -1.72 19.91 33.12
CA THR A 11 -0.83 20.27 32.00
C THR A 11 0.29 19.25 31.80
N THR A 12 0.76 18.55 32.85
CA THR A 12 1.71 17.44 32.72
C THR A 12 1.07 16.14 32.21
N LEU A 13 -0.23 15.92 32.39
CA LEU A 13 -0.91 14.70 31.93
C LEU A 13 -1.06 14.63 30.39
N LEU A 14 -0.97 15.77 29.69
CA LEU A 14 -1.14 15.86 28.23
C LEU A 14 0.16 15.63 27.43
N LEU A 15 1.32 15.46 28.11
CA LEU A 15 2.63 15.28 27.46
C LEU A 15 3.15 13.82 27.50
N GLY A 16 2.37 12.88 28.02
CA GLY A 16 2.84 11.52 28.35
C GLY A 16 2.44 10.40 27.40
N PHE A 17 1.78 10.68 26.27
CA PHE A 17 1.42 9.66 25.28
C PHE A 17 2.14 9.92 23.96
N ALA A 18 3.48 10.00 24.00
CA ALA A 18 4.24 9.67 22.82
C ALA A 18 4.03 8.15 22.59
N PRO A 19 3.51 7.71 21.43
CA PRO A 19 3.49 6.29 21.13
C PRO A 19 4.93 5.79 21.24
N LEU A 20 5.15 4.78 22.09
CA LEU A 20 6.42 4.09 22.12
C LEU A 20 6.64 3.57 20.70
N ALA A 21 7.61 4.16 20.03
CA ALA A 21 8.06 3.76 18.72
C ALA A 21 8.64 2.35 18.85
N GLN A 22 7.80 1.35 18.65
CA GLN A 22 8.19 -0.04 18.69
C GLN A 22 8.53 -0.44 17.26
N ALA A 23 9.76 -0.93 17.07
CA ALA A 23 10.17 -1.64 15.86
C ALA A 23 9.05 -2.57 15.39
N ALA A 24 8.42 -2.21 14.28
CA ALA A 24 7.27 -2.95 13.76
C ALA A 24 7.66 -3.68 12.47
N ASP A 25 7.24 -4.93 12.41
CA ASP A 25 7.32 -5.76 11.22
C ASP A 25 6.20 -5.33 10.26
N CYS A 26 6.58 -4.73 9.14
CA CYS A 26 5.63 -4.20 8.15
C CYS A 26 5.57 -5.10 6.94
N TYR A 27 4.36 -5.34 6.48
CA TYR A 27 4.06 -6.16 5.33
C TYR A 27 3.39 -5.32 4.27
N TYR A 28 3.90 -5.36 3.05
CA TYR A 28 3.38 -4.51 1.99
C TYR A 28 3.35 -5.21 0.63
N TYR A 29 2.53 -4.69 -0.27
CA TYR A 29 2.53 -5.10 -1.66
C TYR A 29 2.00 -3.97 -2.53
N TRP A 30 2.47 -3.90 -3.78
CA TRP A 30 1.97 -2.91 -4.74
C TRP A 30 0.86 -3.51 -5.57
N VAL A 31 -0.18 -2.72 -5.84
CA VAL A 31 -1.26 -3.12 -6.72
C VAL A 31 -1.82 -1.91 -7.44
N HIS A 32 -2.01 -2.06 -8.74
CA HIS A 32 -2.72 -1.09 -9.57
C HIS A 32 -3.81 -1.81 -10.36
N GLN A 33 -4.96 -1.16 -10.52
CA GLN A 33 -6.12 -1.75 -11.19
C GLN A 33 -6.59 -0.85 -12.31
N CYS A 34 -6.67 -1.42 -13.50
CA CYS A 34 -7.26 -0.77 -14.67
C CYS A 34 -8.59 -1.43 -14.99
N LEU A 35 -9.58 -0.62 -15.37
CA LEU A 35 -10.92 -1.09 -15.68
C LEU A 35 -11.30 -0.62 -17.08
N ASN A 36 -11.71 -1.55 -17.94
CA ASN A 36 -12.36 -1.25 -19.20
C ASN A 36 -13.85 -1.57 -19.08
N VAL A 37 -14.69 -0.56 -19.21
CA VAL A 37 -16.14 -0.72 -19.17
C VAL A 37 -16.63 -0.94 -20.60
N ILE A 38 -16.82 -2.20 -20.98
CA ILE A 38 -17.26 -2.56 -22.34
C ILE A 38 -18.74 -2.25 -22.51
N ASP A 39 -19.55 -2.64 -21.53
CA ASP A 39 -20.98 -2.32 -21.49
C ASP A 39 -21.43 -2.21 -20.03
N ALA A 40 -21.70 -0.98 -19.58
CA ALA A 40 -22.17 -0.70 -18.24
C ALA A 40 -23.57 -1.29 -17.95
N SER A 41 -24.43 -1.36 -18.96
CA SER A 41 -25.80 -1.89 -18.83
C SER A 41 -25.82 -3.40 -18.61
N GLN A 42 -24.86 -4.10 -19.22
CA GLN A 42 -24.68 -5.55 -19.09
C GLN A 42 -23.66 -5.93 -18.00
N ARG A 43 -23.10 -4.95 -17.28
CA ARG A 43 -22.00 -5.14 -16.30
C ARG A 43 -20.80 -5.88 -16.88
N LYS A 44 -20.54 -5.72 -18.18
CA LYS A 44 -19.39 -6.30 -18.84
C LYS A 44 -18.19 -5.38 -18.61
N ILE A 45 -17.39 -5.73 -17.60
CA ILE A 45 -16.20 -4.99 -17.19
C ILE A 45 -15.01 -5.93 -17.32
N GLU A 46 -13.97 -5.47 -18.01
CA GLU A 46 -12.65 -6.09 -17.96
C GLU A 46 -11.80 -5.38 -16.92
N GLN A 47 -11.19 -6.14 -16.03
CA GLN A 47 -10.33 -5.65 -14.97
C GLN A 47 -8.94 -6.24 -15.14
N PHE A 48 -7.92 -5.38 -15.19
CA PHE A 48 -6.53 -5.79 -15.16
C PHE A 48 -5.93 -5.40 -13.82
N VAL A 49 -5.32 -6.35 -13.13
CA VAL A 49 -4.70 -6.14 -11.83
C VAL A 49 -3.20 -6.35 -11.95
N LEU A 50 -2.46 -5.25 -12.03
CA LEU A 50 -1.00 -5.24 -11.98
C LEU A 50 -0.59 -5.33 -10.52
N ILE A 51 0.19 -6.33 -10.13
CA ILE A 51 0.48 -6.60 -8.72
C ILE A 51 1.91 -7.08 -8.51
N SER A 52 2.50 -6.76 -7.35
CA SER A 52 3.77 -7.35 -6.94
C SER A 52 3.68 -8.89 -6.82
N PRO A 53 4.80 -9.60 -7.00
CA PRO A 53 4.79 -11.06 -7.12
C PRO A 53 4.56 -11.75 -5.77
N ALA A 54 4.75 -11.03 -4.67
CA ALA A 54 4.52 -11.49 -3.32
C ALA A 54 4.15 -10.32 -2.38
N VAL A 55 3.77 -10.67 -1.14
CA VAL A 55 3.81 -9.77 0.00
C VAL A 55 5.26 -9.63 0.43
N ASN A 56 5.74 -8.40 0.55
CA ASN A 56 7.08 -8.05 0.98
C ASN A 56 7.11 -7.70 2.46
N TYR A 57 8.32 -7.61 3.01
CA TYR A 57 8.61 -7.28 4.39
C TYR A 57 9.50 -6.03 4.45
N LEU A 58 9.24 -5.16 5.43
CA LEU A 58 10.08 -4.04 5.81
C LEU A 58 10.09 -3.94 7.33
N ASN A 59 11.26 -3.83 7.95
CA ASN A 59 11.35 -3.44 9.34
C ASN A 59 11.25 -1.91 9.43
N SER A 60 10.22 -1.37 10.09
CA SER A 60 10.05 0.09 10.16
C SER A 60 10.96 0.77 11.17
N GLY A 61 11.68 0.02 12.00
CA GLY A 61 12.27 0.54 13.22
C GLY A 61 11.24 1.37 13.99
N ASP A 62 11.62 2.55 14.41
CA ASP A 62 10.80 3.42 15.25
C ASP A 62 9.62 4.12 14.52
N LYS A 63 9.40 3.81 13.24
CA LYS A 63 8.36 4.47 12.41
C LYS A 63 7.09 3.64 12.33
N GLN A 64 5.96 4.31 12.08
CA GLN A 64 4.74 3.62 11.67
C GLN A 64 4.95 2.98 10.29
N CYS A 65 4.33 1.82 10.06
CA CYS A 65 4.53 1.08 8.82
C CYS A 65 4.21 1.89 7.56
N THR A 66 3.15 2.70 7.58
CA THR A 66 2.77 3.56 6.45
C THR A 66 3.87 4.56 6.12
N ASP A 67 4.50 5.15 7.14
CA ASP A 67 5.51 6.19 6.97
C ASP A 67 6.82 5.58 6.49
N ALA A 68 7.25 4.46 7.10
CA ALA A 68 8.45 3.74 6.70
C ALA A 68 8.37 3.25 5.25
N VAL A 69 7.24 2.66 4.85
CA VAL A 69 7.01 2.21 3.47
C VAL A 69 7.00 3.41 2.51
N SER A 70 6.31 4.49 2.85
CA SER A 70 6.22 5.67 1.98
C SER A 70 7.57 6.32 1.74
N GLU A 71 8.36 6.52 2.80
CA GLU A 71 9.70 7.09 2.72
C GLU A 71 10.63 6.24 1.86
N ARG A 72 10.60 4.92 2.06
CA ARG A 72 11.46 4.01 1.31
C ARG A 72 11.03 3.89 -0.15
N GLN A 73 9.72 3.94 -0.42
CA GLN A 73 9.19 3.93 -1.78
C GLN A 73 9.58 5.19 -2.56
N GLN A 74 9.56 6.37 -1.94
CA GLN A 74 9.95 7.62 -2.59
C GLN A 74 11.38 7.54 -3.17
N GLN A 75 12.29 6.85 -2.48
CA GLN A 75 13.68 6.65 -2.94
C GLN A 75 13.79 5.73 -4.16
N LEU A 76 12.74 4.95 -4.44
CA LEU A 76 12.72 3.91 -5.48
C LEU A 76 11.60 4.16 -6.52
N GLN A 77 10.94 5.32 -6.47
CA GLN A 77 9.72 5.62 -7.22
C GLN A 77 9.91 5.37 -8.73
N GLU A 78 10.99 5.88 -9.32
CA GLU A 78 11.26 5.71 -10.76
C GLU A 78 11.45 4.24 -11.15
N ALA A 79 12.22 3.50 -10.36
CA ALA A 79 12.48 2.07 -10.57
C ALA A 79 11.22 1.22 -10.37
N LEU A 80 10.29 1.65 -9.51
CA LEU A 80 9.00 1.01 -9.29
C LEU A 80 7.99 1.33 -10.41
N LEU A 81 7.95 2.58 -10.88
CA LEU A 81 7.05 3.02 -11.94
C LEU A 81 7.38 2.35 -13.29
N ALA A 82 8.66 2.14 -13.60
CA ALA A 82 9.09 1.56 -14.86
C ALA A 82 8.43 0.20 -15.21
N PRO A 83 8.47 -0.85 -14.36
CA PRO A 83 7.84 -2.13 -14.67
C PRO A 83 6.31 -2.05 -14.73
N PHE A 84 5.69 -1.21 -13.89
CA PHE A 84 4.24 -1.01 -13.92
C PHE A 84 3.79 -0.29 -15.19
N ASN A 85 4.46 0.79 -15.59
CA ASN A 85 4.16 1.51 -16.82
C ASN A 85 4.43 0.66 -18.07
N LYS A 86 5.46 -0.19 -18.05
CA LYS A 86 5.73 -1.17 -19.12
C LYS A 86 4.64 -2.23 -19.26
N ALA A 87 4.04 -2.65 -18.15
CA ALA A 87 2.91 -3.60 -18.18
C ALA A 87 1.60 -2.88 -18.57
N ALA A 88 1.36 -1.69 -18.02
CA ALA A 88 0.21 -0.86 -18.31
C ALA A 88 0.13 -0.47 -19.78
N SER A 89 1.24 -0.13 -20.43
CA SER A 89 1.26 0.27 -21.84
C SER A 89 0.81 -0.82 -22.83
N LYS A 90 0.63 -2.06 -22.36
CA LYS A 90 0.12 -3.20 -23.15
C LYS A 90 -1.38 -3.43 -22.94
N ILE A 91 -2.01 -2.63 -22.08
CA ILE A 91 -3.39 -2.77 -21.65
C ILE A 91 -4.09 -1.46 -22.01
N GLU A 92 -5.07 -1.54 -22.91
CA GLU A 92 -5.83 -0.37 -23.37
C GLU A 92 -6.50 0.39 -22.21
N ALA A 93 -6.95 -0.34 -21.19
CA ALA A 93 -7.56 0.22 -19.98
C ALA A 93 -6.57 1.03 -19.09
N CYS A 94 -5.26 0.97 -19.36
CA CYS A 94 -4.21 1.65 -18.62
C CYS A 94 -3.44 2.65 -19.52
N ASP A 95 -4.15 3.37 -20.39
CA ASP A 95 -3.58 4.27 -21.40
C ASP A 95 -2.72 5.40 -20.83
N THR A 96 -3.03 5.83 -19.60
CA THR A 96 -2.35 6.92 -18.92
C THR A 96 -1.19 6.38 -18.08
N PRO A 97 0.05 6.85 -18.32
CA PRO A 97 1.20 6.46 -17.50
C PRO A 97 0.97 6.79 -16.03
N LEU A 98 1.29 5.84 -15.16
CA LEU A 98 1.23 6.01 -13.72
C LEU A 98 2.33 6.98 -13.28
N THR A 99 1.93 7.95 -12.46
CA THR A 99 2.84 8.87 -11.76
C THR A 99 3.07 8.45 -10.32
N ASP A 100 2.19 7.60 -9.78
CA ASP A 100 2.31 7.04 -8.44
C ASP A 100 1.67 5.65 -8.35
N ILE A 101 2.17 4.83 -7.42
CA ILE A 101 1.68 3.48 -7.15
C ILE A 101 1.60 3.29 -5.63
N PRO A 102 0.40 3.35 -5.04
CA PRO A 102 0.28 3.18 -3.60
C PRO A 102 0.63 1.74 -3.19
N ALA A 103 1.51 1.61 -2.20
CA ALA A 103 1.69 0.36 -1.48
C ALA A 103 0.49 0.12 -0.55
N ARG A 104 -0.02 -1.12 -0.51
CA ARG A 104 -0.92 -1.56 0.55
C ARG A 104 -0.07 -2.05 1.72
N VAL A 105 -0.22 -1.41 2.87
CA VAL A 105 0.65 -1.62 4.03
C VAL A 105 -0.14 -2.18 5.20
N TYR A 106 0.48 -3.13 5.91
CA TYR A 106 -0.10 -3.82 7.06
C TYR A 106 0.97 -4.05 8.12
N ASP A 107 0.54 -4.02 9.38
CA ASP A 107 1.29 -4.39 10.58
C ASP A 107 1.14 -5.88 10.95
N ASN A 108 0.37 -6.62 10.16
CA ASN A 108 0.02 -8.02 10.44
C ASN A 108 0.18 -8.89 9.17
N PRO A 109 0.96 -9.98 9.22
CA PRO A 109 1.26 -10.82 8.05
C PRO A 109 0.04 -11.58 7.52
N GLN A 110 -0.85 -12.04 8.40
CA GLN A 110 -2.05 -12.78 8.02
C GLN A 110 -3.04 -11.86 7.30
N LYS A 111 -3.20 -10.63 7.79
CA LYS A 111 -4.02 -9.60 7.16
C LYS A 111 -3.46 -9.23 5.79
N ALA A 112 -2.16 -8.99 5.67
CA ALA A 112 -1.49 -8.72 4.40
C ALA A 112 -1.72 -9.86 3.39
N THR A 113 -1.46 -11.10 3.81
CA THR A 113 -1.65 -12.31 2.99
C THR A 113 -3.09 -12.47 2.53
N TRP A 114 -4.07 -12.23 3.41
CA TRP A 114 -5.48 -12.34 3.06
C TRP A 114 -5.90 -11.27 2.04
N HIS A 115 -5.48 -10.01 2.22
CA HIS A 115 -5.76 -8.93 1.26
C HIS A 115 -5.05 -9.17 -0.09
N TYR A 116 -3.80 -9.61 -0.07
CA TYR A 116 -3.04 -9.97 -1.25
C TYR A 116 -3.73 -11.09 -2.05
N SER A 117 -4.14 -12.16 -1.36
CA SER A 117 -4.87 -13.28 -1.96
C SER A 117 -6.20 -12.83 -2.58
N ARG A 118 -6.92 -11.90 -1.93
CA ARG A 118 -8.13 -11.32 -2.50
C ARG A 118 -7.86 -10.45 -3.72
N SER A 119 -6.78 -9.67 -3.73
CA SER A 119 -6.36 -8.92 -4.93
C SER A 119 -6.09 -9.86 -6.12
N ARG A 120 -5.55 -11.05 -5.86
CA ARG A 120 -5.23 -12.07 -6.88
C ARG A 120 -6.37 -13.04 -7.20
N ARG A 121 -7.47 -13.00 -6.47
CA ARG A 121 -8.60 -13.91 -6.70
C ARG A 121 -9.12 -13.75 -8.12
N GLU A 122 -9.16 -14.84 -8.85
CA GLU A 122 -9.71 -14.90 -10.20
C GLU A 122 -11.22 -14.67 -10.18
N SER A 123 -11.71 -13.99 -11.21
CA SER A 123 -13.13 -13.80 -11.47
C SER A 123 -13.34 -13.56 -12.96
N PRO A 124 -14.55 -13.81 -13.51
CA PRO A 124 -14.86 -13.49 -14.89
C PRO A 124 -14.51 -12.02 -15.22
N GLY A 125 -13.84 -11.80 -16.36
CA GLY A 125 -13.41 -10.47 -16.78
C GLY A 125 -12.21 -9.91 -16.02
N LYS A 126 -11.59 -10.65 -15.08
CA LYS A 126 -10.43 -10.16 -14.32
C LYS A 126 -9.15 -10.91 -14.69
N THR A 127 -8.16 -10.18 -15.18
CA THR A 127 -6.83 -10.68 -15.50
C THR A 127 -5.82 -10.18 -14.47
N ILE A 128 -5.08 -11.10 -13.85
CA ILE A 128 -4.00 -10.78 -12.91
C ILE A 128 -2.68 -10.75 -13.65
N VAL A 129 -1.93 -9.65 -13.51
CA VAL A 129 -0.62 -9.44 -14.14
C VAL A 129 0.42 -9.29 -13.03
N PRO A 130 1.05 -10.38 -12.58
CA PRO A 130 2.15 -10.30 -11.61
C PRO A 130 3.38 -9.66 -12.26
N LEU A 131 3.98 -8.69 -11.59
CA LEU A 131 5.19 -8.00 -12.05
C LEU A 131 6.41 -8.62 -11.37
N ALA A 132 7.38 -9.07 -12.15
CA ALA A 132 8.65 -9.57 -11.64
C ALA A 132 9.63 -8.43 -11.36
N ASP A 133 10.67 -8.73 -10.59
CA ASP A 133 11.87 -7.88 -10.42
C ASP A 133 11.58 -6.45 -9.92
N LEU A 134 10.54 -6.30 -9.08
CA LEU A 134 10.27 -5.03 -8.40
C LEU A 134 11.37 -4.75 -7.35
N PRO A 135 11.81 -3.49 -7.19
CA PRO A 135 12.79 -3.15 -6.17
C PRO A 135 12.22 -3.44 -4.77
N ALA A 136 13.06 -3.94 -3.86
CA ALA A 136 12.68 -4.08 -2.46
C ALA A 136 12.81 -2.74 -1.73
N LEU A 137 11.85 -2.43 -0.84
CA LEU A 137 11.97 -1.34 0.12
C LEU A 137 13.05 -1.69 1.15
#